data_AF-A0A3B8JTV8-F1
#
_entry.id   AF-A0A3B8JTV8-F1
#
_cell.length_a   1.000
_cell.length_b   1.000
_cell.length_c   1.000
_cell.angle_alpha   90.00
_cell.angle_beta   90.00
_cell.angle_gamma   90.00
#
_symmetry.space_group_name_H-M   'P 1'
#
loop_
_entity.id
_entity.type
_entity.pdbx_description
1 polymer ?
#
loop_
_entity_poly.entity_id
_entity_poly.type
_entity_poly.pdbx_seq_one_letter_code
_entity_poly.pdbx_strand_id
1 'polypeptide(L)'
;QEFDNIITVGASNEFDRANYSSYGAGLDILTEGGSLDNPVLSTVKDGVGMMAGTSVAAARATGVVSLVWAANPDLSYRQVIDIFKLTAVDVKTPGWDAETGAGLLNAIAAIELAKKTTPQDYTPFSWVAPFTWDGEGKVTPSDRAASGGNTLATAAVQPDPNFSDSDTVDVNNREKYYEVTIEQPGYLRYTVTRTNGTEWLPSVEWLRTDGKPVSRQFSFAPTGISGGAAGGGGDANSTSMTRGIFVEPGTYYLKTSLVNSYQSPEFWLDPPVQYTTVQNYDLSTAFIPDLPATFSGAAQFKTPDGQRVAELNISSLVNYDPANPDSAKVQYWLDVSEPGNLTLKIGSSADKIGLLAKKIIGQGDANSEGQILFSSGAIRPDQAQSLQLLNLNKGRYLLEVYPRRGSNNQPFIQPFTINGFFSRQAPNPGEGQVPSNAGTFAKTVTSNGVDTHYYANGYLSVQPSGYATWYTYGAGVPLPTISGATQPGASVPPFSTLGLGTPTPVTNVPPDYAGNSFNQARNIGVLNGTQTFQDFLGDADPSDYYRFELNNDS
;
A
#
# COMPACT_ATOMS: atom_id res chain seq x y z
N GLN A 1 -18.42 13.92 16.45
CA GLN A 1 -17.18 14.05 15.66
C GLN A 1 -17.58 14.63 14.32
N GLU A 2 -16.88 15.65 13.83
CA GLU A 2 -17.24 16.37 12.61
C GLU A 2 -16.30 15.89 11.49
N PHE A 3 -16.87 15.28 10.45
CA PHE A 3 -16.16 14.84 9.27
C PHE A 3 -16.26 15.94 8.21
N ASP A 4 -15.13 16.36 7.63
CA ASP A 4 -15.09 17.43 6.63
C ASP A 4 -15.51 16.98 5.22
N ASN A 5 -15.64 15.68 5.02
CA ASN A 5 -16.01 15.03 3.77
C ASN A 5 -17.44 14.46 3.74
N ILE A 6 -18.29 14.82 4.72
CA ILE A 6 -19.69 14.38 4.79
C ILE A 6 -20.63 15.57 4.53
N ILE A 7 -21.74 15.31 3.81
CA ILE A 7 -22.89 16.21 3.72
C ILE A 7 -24.06 15.55 4.45
N THR A 8 -24.52 16.17 5.53
CA THR A 8 -25.69 15.73 6.29
C THR A 8 -26.95 16.32 5.70
N VAL A 9 -27.81 15.44 5.19
CA VAL A 9 -28.99 15.81 4.42
C VAL A 9 -30.27 15.54 5.21
N GLY A 10 -31.04 16.59 5.47
CA GLY A 10 -32.38 16.47 6.04
C GLY A 10 -33.47 16.36 4.96
N ALA A 11 -34.61 15.81 5.35
CA ALA A 11 -35.78 15.76 4.48
C ALA A 11 -36.64 17.02 4.64
N SER A 12 -37.08 17.59 3.51
CA SER A 12 -38.11 18.61 3.48
C SER A 12 -39.44 18.06 2.94
N ASN A 13 -40.51 18.74 3.34
CA ASN A 13 -41.81 18.72 2.68
C ASN A 13 -42.10 20.17 2.23
N GLU A 14 -42.09 20.39 0.92
CA GLU A 14 -42.14 21.74 0.33
C GLU A 14 -41.01 22.65 0.89
N PHE A 15 -41.38 23.77 1.52
CA PHE A 15 -40.44 24.75 2.07
C PHE A 15 -40.04 24.49 3.53
N ASP A 16 -40.63 23.47 4.17
CA ASP A 16 -40.42 23.16 5.57
C ASP A 16 -39.62 21.86 5.75
N ARG A 17 -38.85 21.78 6.84
CA ARG A 17 -38.28 20.52 7.31
C ARG A 17 -39.41 19.53 7.56
N ALA A 18 -39.29 18.30 7.04
CA ALA A 18 -40.22 17.24 7.35
C ALA A 18 -40.21 16.95 8.87
N ASN A 19 -41.37 16.71 9.46
CA ASN A 19 -41.53 16.50 10.90
C ASN A 19 -40.68 15.34 11.46
N TYR A 20 -40.46 14.30 10.67
CA TYR A 20 -39.64 13.13 11.04
C TYR A 20 -38.14 13.36 10.84
N SER A 21 -37.73 14.43 10.15
CA SER A 21 -36.32 14.71 9.88
C SER A 21 -35.65 15.26 11.14
N SER A 22 -34.60 14.59 11.59
CA SER A 22 -33.70 15.09 12.62
C SER A 22 -33.08 16.42 12.20
N TYR A 23 -32.66 17.22 13.20
CA TYR A 23 -32.16 18.57 13.05
C TYR A 23 -31.12 18.88 14.12
N GLY A 24 -30.33 19.95 13.95
CA GLY A 24 -29.27 20.34 14.88
C GLY A 24 -28.01 20.83 14.19
N ALA A 25 -26.95 21.01 14.99
CA ALA A 25 -25.66 21.56 14.56
C ALA A 25 -24.98 20.83 13.40
N GLY A 26 -25.29 19.54 13.20
CA GLY A 26 -24.73 18.74 12.12
C GLY A 26 -25.51 18.81 10.81
N LEU A 27 -26.65 19.49 10.73
CA LEU A 27 -27.47 19.54 9.51
C LEU A 27 -26.85 20.50 8.49
N ASP A 28 -26.53 20.01 7.28
CA ASP A 28 -25.92 20.84 6.24
C ASP A 28 -26.95 21.45 5.29
N ILE A 29 -27.93 20.66 4.84
CA ILE A 29 -28.89 21.08 3.81
C ILE A 29 -30.16 20.24 3.86
N LEU A 30 -31.26 20.79 3.34
CA LEU A 30 -32.50 20.06 3.10
C LEU A 30 -32.70 19.70 1.62
N THR A 31 -33.34 18.56 1.37
CA THR A 31 -33.90 18.23 0.05
C THR A 31 -35.21 17.50 0.21
N GLU A 32 -36.03 17.51 -0.84
CA GLU A 32 -37.33 16.87 -0.88
C GLU A 32 -37.21 15.38 -0.50
N GLY A 33 -37.78 15.03 0.66
CA GLY A 33 -37.83 13.67 1.16
C GLY A 33 -39.24 13.11 1.27
N GLY A 34 -40.26 13.92 0.97
CA GLY A 34 -41.68 13.58 1.10
C GLY A 34 -42.19 13.56 2.53
N SER A 35 -43.50 13.42 2.71
CA SER A 35 -44.17 13.20 3.99
C SER A 35 -45.13 12.01 3.92
N LEU A 36 -45.70 11.59 5.06
CA LEU A 36 -46.71 10.54 5.06
C LEU A 36 -47.94 10.92 4.23
N ASP A 37 -48.27 12.22 4.18
CA ASP A 37 -49.42 12.75 3.43
C ASP A 37 -49.06 13.03 1.95
N ASN A 38 -47.80 13.38 1.67
CA ASN A 38 -47.27 13.67 0.33
C ASN A 38 -45.96 12.88 0.08
N PRO A 39 -46.03 11.56 -0.14
CA PRO A 39 -44.84 10.75 -0.40
C PRO A 39 -44.31 11.01 -1.81
N VAL A 40 -42.99 10.88 -1.98
CA VAL A 40 -42.30 11.18 -3.25
C VAL A 40 -41.75 9.90 -3.88
N LEU A 41 -41.52 9.96 -5.19
CA LEU A 41 -41.02 8.83 -5.95
C LEU A 41 -39.60 8.43 -5.48
N SER A 42 -39.42 7.14 -5.21
CA SER A 42 -38.15 6.53 -4.79
C SER A 42 -38.02 5.10 -5.33
N THR A 43 -36.80 4.60 -5.42
CA THR A 43 -36.54 3.17 -5.65
C THR A 43 -36.90 2.38 -4.39
N VAL A 44 -37.68 1.31 -4.55
CA VAL A 44 -38.06 0.37 -3.50
C VAL A 44 -37.69 -1.03 -3.96
N LYS A 45 -37.51 -1.97 -3.02
CA LYS A 45 -37.12 -3.37 -3.24
C LYS A 45 -37.08 -3.87 -4.70
N ASP A 46 -38.25 -4.09 -5.32
CA ASP A 46 -38.35 -4.70 -6.65
C ASP A 46 -38.81 -3.70 -7.75
N GLY A 47 -38.70 -2.37 -7.51
CA GLY A 47 -39.12 -1.36 -8.50
C GLY A 47 -39.11 0.09 -8.00
N VAL A 48 -40.14 0.85 -8.39
CA VAL A 48 -40.30 2.27 -8.04
C VAL A 48 -41.61 2.43 -7.26
N GLY A 49 -41.57 3.18 -6.17
CA GLY A 49 -42.72 3.41 -5.28
C GLY A 49 -42.69 4.79 -4.65
N MET A 50 -43.77 5.15 -3.95
CA MET A 50 -43.85 6.40 -3.20
C MET A 50 -43.34 6.17 -1.77
N MET A 51 -42.37 6.97 -1.33
CA MET A 51 -41.77 6.89 0.00
C MET A 51 -41.64 8.28 0.62
N ALA A 52 -41.55 8.31 1.95
CA ALA A 52 -41.08 9.47 2.70
C ALA A 52 -39.89 9.05 3.56
N GLY A 53 -38.80 9.82 3.52
CA GLY A 53 -37.65 9.56 4.37
C GLY A 53 -36.41 10.40 4.06
N THR A 54 -35.56 10.58 5.05
CA THR A 54 -34.23 11.18 4.89
C THR A 54 -33.33 10.36 3.96
N SER A 55 -33.56 9.06 3.83
CA SER A 55 -32.89 8.21 2.82
C SER A 55 -33.20 8.65 1.38
N VAL A 56 -34.44 9.10 1.12
CA VAL A 56 -34.83 9.62 -0.20
C VAL A 56 -34.17 10.97 -0.47
N ALA A 57 -34.18 11.84 0.55
CA ALA A 57 -33.52 13.14 0.49
C ALA A 57 -32.01 12.99 0.24
N ALA A 58 -31.34 12.06 0.95
CA ALA A 58 -29.92 11.76 0.77
C ALA A 58 -29.61 11.28 -0.65
N ALA A 59 -30.39 10.33 -1.19
CA ALA A 59 -30.20 9.83 -2.55
C ALA A 59 -30.33 10.94 -3.61
N ARG A 60 -31.27 11.88 -3.41
CA ARG A 60 -31.43 13.05 -4.30
C ARG A 60 -30.24 14.00 -4.23
N ALA A 61 -29.77 14.31 -3.02
CA ALA A 61 -28.54 15.09 -2.84
C ALA A 61 -27.36 14.44 -3.56
N THR A 62 -27.17 13.12 -3.39
CA THR A 62 -26.11 12.36 -4.08
C THR A 62 -26.21 12.48 -5.60
N GLY A 63 -27.42 12.37 -6.16
CA GLY A 63 -27.64 12.54 -7.60
C GLY A 63 -27.22 13.93 -8.09
N VAL A 64 -27.56 14.98 -7.35
CA VAL A 64 -27.19 16.35 -7.72
C VAL A 64 -25.69 16.61 -7.52
N VAL A 65 -25.06 16.09 -6.46
CA VAL A 65 -23.60 16.14 -6.25
C VAL A 65 -22.88 15.55 -7.45
N SER A 66 -23.36 14.41 -7.97
CA SER A 66 -22.77 13.78 -9.15
C SER A 66 -22.81 14.67 -10.39
N LEU A 67 -23.89 15.44 -10.58
CA LEU A 67 -24.03 16.38 -11.70
C LEU A 67 -23.17 17.63 -11.51
N VAL A 68 -23.05 18.13 -10.29
CA VAL A 68 -22.15 19.24 -9.93
C VAL A 68 -20.71 18.87 -10.25
N TRP A 69 -20.28 17.68 -9.84
CA TRP A 69 -18.93 17.20 -10.09
C TRP A 69 -18.70 16.89 -11.57
N ALA A 70 -19.69 16.33 -12.28
CA ALA A 70 -19.60 16.12 -13.72
C ALA A 70 -19.49 17.44 -14.50
N ALA A 71 -20.08 18.53 -14.00
CA ALA A 71 -19.99 19.85 -14.62
C ALA A 71 -18.59 20.47 -14.51
N ASN A 72 -17.81 20.07 -13.50
CA ASN A 72 -16.42 20.49 -13.31
C ASN A 72 -15.63 19.40 -12.53
N PRO A 73 -15.03 18.43 -13.25
CA PRO A 73 -14.41 17.24 -12.65
C PRO A 73 -13.23 17.53 -11.71
N ASP A 74 -12.58 18.68 -11.87
CA ASP A 74 -11.37 19.05 -11.15
C ASP A 74 -11.65 19.70 -9.78
N LEU A 75 -12.92 19.94 -9.43
CA LEU A 75 -13.29 20.47 -8.12
C LEU A 75 -12.90 19.50 -7.00
N SER A 76 -12.35 20.03 -5.91
CA SER A 76 -12.20 19.26 -4.68
C SER A 76 -13.55 18.99 -4.02
N TYR A 77 -13.66 17.91 -3.24
CA TYR A 77 -14.89 17.58 -2.51
C TYR A 77 -15.36 18.75 -1.63
N ARG A 78 -14.42 19.54 -1.07
CA ARG A 78 -14.75 20.69 -0.23
C ARG A 78 -15.43 21.79 -1.03
N GLN A 79 -14.93 22.08 -2.24
CA GLN A 79 -15.57 23.02 -3.16
C GLN A 79 -16.96 22.54 -3.58
N VAL A 80 -17.16 21.23 -3.78
CA VAL A 80 -18.47 20.67 -4.09
C VAL A 80 -19.46 20.87 -2.94
N ILE A 81 -19.04 20.62 -1.69
CA ILE A 81 -19.85 20.88 -0.49
C ILE A 81 -20.18 22.37 -0.37
N ASP A 82 -19.21 23.26 -0.60
CA ASP A 82 -19.41 24.70 -0.52
C ASP A 82 -20.37 25.21 -1.60
N ILE A 83 -20.26 24.72 -2.84
CA ILE A 83 -21.21 25.02 -3.91
C ILE A 83 -22.62 24.60 -3.52
N PHE A 84 -22.77 23.41 -2.93
CA PHE A 84 -24.06 22.91 -2.44
C PHE A 84 -24.69 23.83 -1.39
N LYS A 85 -23.90 24.29 -0.41
CA LYS A 85 -24.36 25.17 0.66
C LYS A 85 -24.63 26.60 0.18
N LEU A 86 -23.74 27.16 -0.64
CA LEU A 86 -23.85 28.54 -1.15
C LEU A 86 -25.01 28.76 -2.10
N THR A 87 -25.47 27.70 -2.78
CA THR A 87 -26.55 27.79 -3.76
C THR A 87 -27.90 27.37 -3.20
N ALA A 88 -27.94 26.83 -1.98
CA ALA A 88 -29.18 26.48 -1.31
C ALA A 88 -30.12 27.69 -1.21
N VAL A 89 -31.41 27.44 -1.39
CA VAL A 89 -32.45 28.43 -1.12
C VAL A 89 -32.63 28.48 0.39
N ASP A 90 -32.08 29.53 0.98
CA ASP A 90 -32.28 29.88 2.38
C ASP A 90 -33.78 29.98 2.70
N VAL A 91 -34.20 29.24 3.73
CA VAL A 91 -35.58 29.15 4.17
C VAL A 91 -35.65 29.32 5.68
N LYS A 92 -36.77 29.89 6.15
CA LYS A 92 -36.98 30.29 7.55
C LYS A 92 -36.06 31.44 8.00
N THR A 93 -34.89 31.14 8.54
CA THR A 93 -34.03 32.15 9.18
C THR A 93 -32.85 32.44 8.28
N PRO A 94 -32.57 33.72 7.94
CA PRO A 94 -31.45 34.06 7.07
C PRO A 94 -30.12 33.47 7.57
N GLY A 95 -29.42 32.77 6.68
CA GLY A 95 -28.16 32.07 6.95
C GLY A 95 -28.36 30.61 7.37
N TRP A 96 -27.31 30.02 7.93
CA TRP A 96 -27.42 28.65 8.44
C TRP A 96 -28.27 28.63 9.72
N ASP A 97 -29.22 27.70 9.80
CA ASP A 97 -29.99 27.44 11.02
C ASP A 97 -30.09 25.95 11.34
N ALA A 98 -30.31 25.62 12.62
CA ALA A 98 -30.32 24.23 13.08
C ALA A 98 -31.49 23.41 12.52
N GLU A 99 -32.57 24.04 12.03
CA GLU A 99 -33.72 23.36 11.45
C GLU A 99 -33.60 23.10 9.95
N THR A 100 -32.89 23.96 9.20
CA THR A 100 -32.86 23.88 7.73
C THR A 100 -31.45 23.80 7.14
N GLY A 101 -30.42 23.84 7.98
CA GLY A 101 -29.03 23.90 7.52
C GLY A 101 -28.80 25.18 6.73
N ALA A 102 -28.16 25.07 5.56
CA ALA A 102 -28.03 26.17 4.61
C ALA A 102 -29.32 26.46 3.81
N GLY A 103 -30.38 25.66 3.99
CA GLY A 103 -31.65 25.77 3.28
C GLY A 103 -31.93 24.61 2.32
N LEU A 104 -32.80 24.83 1.33
CA LEU A 104 -33.22 23.82 0.37
C LEU A 104 -32.28 23.73 -0.83
N LEU A 105 -31.89 22.51 -1.21
CA LEU A 105 -31.03 22.25 -2.36
C LEU A 105 -31.57 22.88 -3.66
N ASN A 106 -30.73 23.71 -4.29
CA ASN A 106 -30.97 24.27 -5.62
C ASN A 106 -30.03 23.63 -6.65
N ALA A 107 -30.48 22.54 -7.26
CA ALA A 107 -29.66 21.77 -8.21
C ALA A 107 -29.15 22.60 -9.39
N ILE A 108 -29.99 23.48 -9.95
CA ILE A 108 -29.64 24.28 -11.13
C ILE A 108 -28.56 25.30 -10.76
N ALA A 109 -28.74 26.02 -9.65
CA ALA A 109 -27.75 27.00 -9.20
C ALA A 109 -26.43 26.33 -8.83
N ALA A 110 -26.44 25.16 -8.20
CA ALA A 110 -25.25 24.40 -7.86
C ALA A 110 -24.44 24.02 -9.11
N ILE A 111 -25.10 23.47 -10.14
CA ILE A 111 -24.46 23.06 -11.39
C ILE A 111 -23.91 24.28 -12.15
N GLU A 112 -24.65 25.38 -12.19
CA GLU A 112 -24.20 26.61 -12.87
C GLU A 112 -23.05 27.31 -12.15
N LEU A 113 -23.00 27.24 -10.82
CA LEU A 113 -21.87 27.75 -10.05
C LEU A 113 -20.63 26.89 -10.28
N ALA A 114 -20.78 25.56 -10.28
CA ALA A 114 -19.68 24.62 -10.51
C ALA A 114 -18.93 24.87 -11.82
N LYS A 115 -19.66 25.14 -12.92
CA LYS A 115 -19.07 25.47 -14.22
C LYS A 115 -18.20 26.74 -14.22
N LYS A 116 -18.42 27.64 -13.25
CA LYS A 116 -17.74 28.94 -13.13
C LYS A 116 -16.67 28.95 -12.04
N THR A 117 -16.60 27.90 -11.22
CA THR A 117 -15.66 27.80 -10.11
C THR A 117 -14.31 27.32 -10.61
N THR A 118 -13.25 28.07 -10.31
CA THR A 118 -11.88 27.61 -10.55
C THR A 118 -11.52 26.50 -9.56
N PRO A 119 -11.04 25.33 -10.02
CA PRO A 119 -10.55 24.27 -9.15
C PRO A 119 -9.48 24.73 -8.15
N GLN A 120 -9.50 24.16 -6.96
CA GLN A 120 -8.51 24.38 -5.91
C GLN A 120 -8.11 23.03 -5.30
N ASP A 121 -6.81 22.80 -5.20
CA ASP A 121 -6.27 21.66 -4.46
C ASP A 121 -6.66 21.76 -2.99
N TYR A 122 -7.08 20.64 -2.40
CA TYR A 122 -7.41 20.55 -1.00
C TYR A 122 -6.50 19.54 -0.31
N THR A 123 -5.69 20.03 0.62
CA THR A 123 -4.87 19.18 1.50
C THR A 123 -5.60 18.99 2.83
N PRO A 124 -6.13 17.79 3.14
CA PRO A 124 -6.78 17.54 4.43
C PRO A 124 -5.79 17.72 5.57
N PHE A 125 -6.27 18.20 6.70
CA PHE A 125 -5.48 18.16 7.92
C PHE A 125 -5.22 16.71 8.31
N SER A 126 -3.98 16.37 8.68
CA SER A 126 -3.67 15.07 9.26
C SER A 126 -4.48 14.87 10.53
N TRP A 127 -5.53 14.06 10.43
CA TRP A 127 -6.35 13.65 11.56
C TRP A 127 -5.91 12.28 12.07
N VAL A 128 -5.88 12.15 13.40
CA VAL A 128 -5.72 10.88 14.11
C VAL A 128 -7.10 10.28 14.31
N ALA A 129 -7.45 9.26 13.53
CA ALA A 129 -8.64 8.46 13.78
C ALA A 129 -8.61 7.94 15.24
N PRO A 130 -9.65 8.20 16.06
CA PRO A 130 -9.74 7.61 17.37
C PRO A 130 -9.93 6.10 17.16
N PHE A 131 -8.94 5.32 17.60
CA PHE A 131 -9.00 3.87 17.54
C PHE A 131 -9.95 3.27 18.59
N THR A 132 -10.59 4.10 19.42
CA THR A 132 -11.48 3.66 20.50
C THR A 132 -12.71 4.58 20.61
N TRP A 133 -13.89 3.97 20.70
CA TRP A 133 -15.18 4.65 20.92
C TRP A 133 -15.62 4.40 22.36
N ASP A 134 -16.31 5.36 23.00
CA ASP A 134 -16.72 5.32 24.41
C ASP A 134 -17.80 4.25 24.76
N GLY A 135 -18.26 3.52 23.73
CA GLY A 135 -19.12 2.34 23.81
C GLY A 135 -18.45 1.00 23.47
N GLU A 136 -17.15 0.97 23.20
CA GLU A 136 -16.41 -0.26 22.92
C GLU A 136 -16.54 -1.24 24.10
N GLY A 137 -17.12 -2.42 23.84
CA GLY A 137 -17.43 -3.43 24.86
C GLY A 137 -18.71 -3.22 25.68
N LYS A 138 -19.49 -2.15 25.44
CA LYS A 138 -20.77 -1.89 26.14
C LYS A 138 -22.03 -2.20 25.33
N VAL A 139 -21.89 -2.36 24.02
CA VAL A 139 -22.96 -2.80 23.12
C VAL A 139 -22.44 -3.92 22.24
N THR A 140 -23.26 -4.94 22.02
CA THR A 140 -23.03 -5.96 20.99
C THR A 140 -23.88 -5.53 19.80
N PRO A 141 -23.29 -5.08 18.67
CA PRO A 141 -24.06 -4.87 17.45
C PRO A 141 -24.67 -6.21 17.04
N SER A 142 -26.00 -6.33 17.08
CA SER A 142 -26.68 -7.48 16.50
C SER A 142 -26.95 -7.20 15.03
N ASP A 143 -25.88 -7.02 14.25
CA ASP A 143 -25.98 -7.29 12.83
C ASP A 143 -26.18 -8.80 12.66
N ARG A 144 -27.15 -9.18 11.84
CA ARG A 144 -27.49 -10.57 11.55
C ARG A 144 -26.24 -11.28 11.03
N ALA A 145 -25.74 -12.27 11.77
CA ALA A 145 -24.61 -13.12 11.37
C ALA A 145 -24.77 -13.56 9.90
N ALA A 146 -23.88 -13.10 9.05
CA ALA A 146 -23.82 -13.53 7.67
C ALA A 146 -23.12 -14.89 7.65
N SER A 147 -23.88 -15.97 7.86
CA SER A 147 -23.34 -17.32 7.67
C SER A 147 -22.64 -17.39 6.32
N GLY A 148 -21.41 -17.91 6.31
CA GLY A 148 -20.64 -18.07 5.09
C GLY A 148 -21.44 -18.84 4.03
N GLY A 149 -21.25 -18.45 2.78
CA GLY A 149 -21.81 -19.19 1.65
C GLY A 149 -21.24 -20.60 1.56
N ASN A 150 -21.94 -21.54 0.96
CA ASN A 150 -21.46 -22.93 0.86
C ASN A 150 -20.66 -23.21 -0.43
N THR A 151 -20.55 -22.22 -1.31
CA THR A 151 -19.78 -22.29 -2.56
C THR A 151 -19.13 -20.94 -2.83
N LEU A 152 -18.13 -20.90 -3.71
CA LEU A 152 -17.51 -19.65 -4.15
C LEU A 152 -18.53 -18.65 -4.73
N ALA A 153 -19.53 -19.13 -5.48
CA ALA A 153 -20.56 -18.31 -6.10
C ALA A 153 -21.62 -17.78 -5.12
N THR A 154 -21.73 -18.40 -3.93
CA THR A 154 -22.69 -18.01 -2.89
C THR A 154 -21.99 -17.40 -1.68
N ALA A 155 -20.70 -17.08 -1.80
CA ALA A 155 -19.89 -16.55 -0.72
C ALA A 155 -20.55 -15.34 -0.05
N ALA A 156 -20.43 -15.27 1.28
CA ALA A 156 -20.97 -14.16 2.05
C ALA A 156 -20.09 -12.93 1.83
N VAL A 157 -20.59 -11.94 1.10
CA VAL A 157 -19.88 -10.69 0.81
C VAL A 157 -19.74 -9.88 2.10
N GLN A 158 -18.49 -9.63 2.49
CA GLN A 158 -18.15 -8.82 3.65
C GLN A 158 -17.88 -7.37 3.21
N PRO A 159 -18.43 -6.38 3.92
CA PRO A 159 -18.25 -4.97 3.57
C PRO A 159 -16.83 -4.46 3.90
N ASP A 160 -16.13 -5.11 4.82
CA ASP A 160 -14.79 -4.73 5.27
C ASP A 160 -13.90 -5.99 5.39
N PRO A 161 -12.60 -5.91 5.08
CA PRO A 161 -11.68 -7.02 5.29
C PRO A 161 -11.36 -7.34 6.76
N ASN A 162 -11.72 -6.47 7.69
CA ASN A 162 -11.78 -6.71 9.13
C ASN A 162 -13.21 -7.11 9.50
N PHE A 163 -13.47 -8.41 9.58
CA PHE A 163 -14.77 -8.91 9.98
C PHE A 163 -14.63 -10.05 10.98
N SER A 164 -15.74 -10.35 11.65
CA SER A 164 -15.86 -11.51 12.52
C SER A 164 -17.17 -12.22 12.24
N ASP A 165 -17.16 -13.54 12.33
CA ASP A 165 -18.35 -14.36 12.19
C ASP A 165 -18.26 -15.61 13.07
N SER A 166 -19.41 -16.20 13.39
CA SER A 166 -19.50 -17.48 14.09
C SER A 166 -20.24 -18.45 13.19
N ASP A 167 -19.59 -19.56 12.82
CA ASP A 167 -20.18 -20.50 11.87
C ASP A 167 -19.82 -21.96 12.21
N THR A 168 -20.39 -22.86 11.42
CA THR A 168 -20.32 -24.30 11.59
C THR A 168 -20.02 -24.96 10.26
N VAL A 169 -19.04 -25.88 10.24
CA VAL A 169 -18.88 -26.84 9.14
C VAL A 169 -19.25 -28.23 9.61
N ASP A 170 -19.99 -28.96 8.79
CA ASP A 170 -20.47 -30.31 9.11
C ASP A 170 -20.48 -31.21 7.87
N VAL A 171 -20.87 -32.47 8.04
CA VAL A 171 -20.86 -33.46 6.94
C VAL A 171 -21.77 -33.10 5.76
N ASN A 172 -22.84 -32.33 6.00
CA ASN A 172 -23.79 -31.87 4.99
C ASN A 172 -23.38 -30.50 4.42
N ASN A 173 -22.70 -29.68 5.22
CA ASN A 173 -22.20 -28.38 4.86
C ASN A 173 -20.70 -28.26 5.18
N ARG A 174 -19.91 -28.89 4.32
CA ARG A 174 -18.48 -29.13 4.59
C ARG A 174 -17.61 -27.90 4.43
N GLU A 175 -18.11 -26.83 3.82
CA GLU A 175 -17.29 -25.68 3.43
C GLU A 175 -18.08 -24.38 3.58
N LYS A 176 -17.42 -23.33 4.09
CA LYS A 176 -17.95 -21.96 4.12
C LYS A 176 -17.04 -21.02 3.35
N TYR A 177 -17.63 -20.01 2.72
CA TYR A 177 -16.97 -19.04 1.86
C TYR A 177 -17.41 -17.62 2.22
N TYR A 178 -16.42 -16.76 2.43
CA TYR A 178 -16.58 -15.33 2.65
C TYR A 178 -15.86 -14.59 1.54
N GLU A 179 -16.51 -13.61 0.91
CA GLU A 179 -15.92 -12.77 -0.13
C GLU A 179 -15.51 -11.44 0.48
N VAL A 180 -14.31 -10.98 0.17
CA VAL A 180 -13.77 -9.70 0.62
C VAL A 180 -13.09 -8.97 -0.52
N THR A 181 -13.28 -7.66 -0.60
CA THR A 181 -12.56 -6.79 -1.53
C THR A 181 -11.45 -6.07 -0.79
N ILE A 182 -10.25 -6.10 -1.35
CA ILE A 182 -9.05 -5.45 -0.86
C ILE A 182 -8.73 -4.28 -1.78
N GLU A 183 -8.73 -3.06 -1.24
CA GLU A 183 -8.54 -1.85 -2.04
C GLU A 183 -7.07 -1.45 -2.22
N GLN A 184 -6.21 -1.87 -1.28
CA GLN A 184 -4.79 -1.53 -1.26
C GLN A 184 -3.95 -2.76 -0.87
N PRO A 185 -2.68 -2.85 -1.26
CA PRO A 185 -1.82 -3.93 -0.81
C PRO A 185 -1.78 -3.98 0.72
N GLY A 186 -1.72 -5.18 1.27
CA GLY A 186 -1.73 -5.34 2.71
C GLY A 186 -1.65 -6.76 3.16
N TYR A 187 -1.80 -6.94 4.47
CA TYR A 187 -1.74 -8.23 5.09
C TYR A 187 -3.08 -8.60 5.69
N LEU A 188 -3.61 -9.77 5.30
CA LEU A 188 -4.79 -10.36 5.89
C LEU A 188 -4.39 -11.40 6.92
N ARG A 189 -4.76 -11.17 8.17
CA ARG A 189 -4.75 -12.15 9.26
C ARG A 189 -6.12 -12.78 9.36
N TYR A 190 -6.15 -14.04 9.75
CA TYR A 190 -7.36 -14.68 10.25
C TYR A 190 -7.05 -15.44 11.55
N THR A 191 -8.02 -15.48 12.44
CA THR A 191 -8.02 -16.28 13.65
C THR A 191 -9.27 -17.13 13.65
N VAL A 192 -9.12 -18.44 13.89
CA VAL A 192 -10.24 -19.34 14.13
C VAL A 192 -10.13 -19.88 15.54
N THR A 193 -11.21 -19.74 16.31
CA THR A 193 -11.30 -20.18 17.69
C THR A 193 -12.45 -21.18 17.83
N ARG A 194 -12.19 -22.32 18.47
CA ARG A 194 -13.20 -23.34 18.71
C ARG A 194 -14.17 -22.86 19.79
N THR A 195 -15.47 -22.92 19.53
CA THR A 195 -16.51 -22.47 20.48
C THR A 195 -17.10 -23.60 21.32
N ASN A 196 -16.98 -24.86 20.90
CA ASN A 196 -17.43 -26.03 21.66
C ASN A 196 -16.66 -27.32 21.30
N GLY A 197 -16.63 -28.29 22.22
CA GLY A 197 -16.09 -29.64 21.99
C GLY A 197 -14.58 -29.83 22.16
N THR A 198 -14.11 -31.06 21.91
CA THR A 198 -12.68 -31.47 21.80
C THR A 198 -12.25 -31.69 20.35
N GLU A 199 -12.98 -31.09 19.42
CA GLU A 199 -12.90 -31.35 17.98
C GLU A 199 -11.74 -30.57 17.32
N TRP A 200 -11.31 -31.01 16.14
CA TRP A 200 -10.29 -30.27 15.37
C TRP A 200 -10.84 -28.92 14.90
N LEU A 201 -9.98 -27.91 14.82
CA LEU A 201 -10.34 -26.66 14.15
C LEU A 201 -10.57 -26.93 12.65
N PRO A 202 -11.52 -26.23 12.00
CA PRO A 202 -11.68 -26.33 10.56
C PRO A 202 -10.40 -25.88 9.86
N SER A 203 -10.15 -26.43 8.69
CA SER A 203 -9.10 -25.93 7.81
C SER A 203 -9.54 -24.59 7.23
N VAL A 204 -8.58 -23.69 7.02
CA VAL A 204 -8.87 -22.36 6.44
C VAL A 204 -7.92 -22.10 5.28
N GLU A 205 -8.45 -21.54 4.20
CA GLU A 205 -7.72 -21.23 2.98
C GLU A 205 -8.18 -19.91 2.37
N TRP A 206 -7.22 -19.09 1.93
CA TRP A 206 -7.53 -17.93 1.12
C TRP A 206 -7.43 -18.30 -0.36
N LEU A 207 -8.44 -17.95 -1.14
CA LEU A 207 -8.54 -18.22 -2.57
C LEU A 207 -8.60 -16.92 -3.36
N ARG A 208 -8.14 -16.98 -4.61
CA ARG A 208 -8.37 -15.93 -5.62
C ARG A 208 -9.70 -16.15 -6.33
N THR A 209 -10.09 -15.21 -7.17
CA THR A 209 -11.31 -15.30 -8.01
C THR A 209 -11.32 -16.50 -8.97
N ASP A 210 -10.16 -17.07 -9.31
CA ASP A 210 -10.07 -18.31 -10.10
C ASP A 210 -10.23 -19.59 -9.26
N GLY A 211 -10.57 -19.45 -7.97
CA GLY A 211 -10.73 -20.54 -7.01
C GLY A 211 -9.42 -21.19 -6.58
N LYS A 212 -8.27 -20.69 -7.05
CA LYS A 212 -6.97 -21.25 -6.65
C LYS A 212 -6.50 -20.65 -5.33
N PRO A 213 -5.78 -21.43 -4.51
CA PRO A 213 -5.19 -20.93 -3.28
C PRO A 213 -4.24 -19.76 -3.52
N VAL A 214 -4.30 -18.76 -2.64
CA VAL A 214 -3.23 -17.77 -2.52
C VAL A 214 -1.99 -18.52 -2.03
N SER A 215 -0.99 -18.64 -2.90
CA SER A 215 0.23 -19.40 -2.59
C SER A 215 0.94 -18.81 -1.38
N ARG A 216 1.19 -19.66 -0.37
CA ARG A 216 1.90 -19.44 0.91
C ARG A 216 1.03 -18.88 2.05
N GLN A 217 0.54 -19.80 2.90
CA GLN A 217 -0.01 -19.47 4.22
C GLN A 217 1.11 -19.40 5.27
N PHE A 218 1.05 -18.43 6.17
CA PHE A 218 1.96 -18.34 7.32
C PHE A 218 1.32 -19.01 8.54
N SER A 219 2.02 -19.94 9.20
CA SER A 219 1.61 -20.48 10.50
C SER A 219 2.30 -19.72 11.61
N PHE A 220 1.54 -19.17 12.57
CA PHE A 220 2.08 -18.59 13.79
C PHE A 220 2.06 -19.66 14.88
N ALA A 221 3.24 -20.14 15.30
CA ALA A 221 3.39 -20.99 16.48
C ALA A 221 4.39 -20.35 17.45
N PRO A 222 4.22 -20.50 18.79
CA PRO A 222 5.13 -19.95 19.79
C PRO A 222 6.60 -20.41 19.66
N THR A 223 6.86 -21.46 18.88
CA THR A 223 8.18 -22.12 18.76
C THR A 223 8.79 -22.09 17.35
N GLY A 224 8.26 -21.28 16.44
CA GLY A 224 8.87 -21.03 15.13
C GLY A 224 7.94 -21.20 13.93
N ILE A 225 8.43 -20.77 12.76
CA ILE A 225 7.70 -20.75 11.49
C ILE A 225 7.97 -22.06 10.74
N SER A 226 6.96 -22.93 10.62
CA SER A 226 7.00 -24.07 9.70
C SER A 226 6.18 -23.76 8.44
N GLY A 227 6.84 -23.78 7.29
CA GLY A 227 6.17 -23.73 5.99
C GLY A 227 5.58 -25.10 5.67
N GLY A 228 4.25 -25.18 5.56
CA GLY A 228 3.52 -26.36 5.11
C GLY A 228 2.53 -26.01 4.00
N ALA A 229 2.14 -27.00 3.21
CA ALA A 229 1.17 -26.85 2.13
C ALA A 229 -0.17 -26.28 2.62
N ALA A 230 -0.86 -25.59 1.70
CA ALA A 230 -2.17 -24.98 1.91
C ALA A 230 -3.18 -26.05 2.35
N GLY A 231 -3.79 -25.85 3.52
CA GLY A 231 -4.69 -26.82 4.15
C GLY A 231 -4.07 -27.48 5.38
N GLY A 232 -4.36 -26.94 6.56
CA GLY A 232 -4.11 -27.61 7.83
C GLY A 232 -5.07 -27.11 8.89
N GLY A 233 -5.84 -28.02 9.50
CA GLY A 233 -6.56 -27.76 10.75
C GLY A 233 -5.58 -27.74 11.92
N GLY A 234 -5.90 -26.97 12.97
CA GLY A 234 -5.12 -26.94 14.21
C GLY A 234 -5.19 -28.29 14.95
N ASP A 235 -4.14 -28.64 15.70
CA ASP A 235 -4.11 -29.88 16.49
C ASP A 235 -5.27 -29.94 17.51
N ALA A 236 -5.63 -31.14 17.96
CA ALA A 236 -6.75 -31.34 18.92
C ALA A 236 -6.55 -30.61 20.27
N ASN A 237 -5.33 -30.13 20.56
CA ASN A 237 -4.95 -29.47 21.79
C ASN A 237 -5.01 -27.93 21.70
N SER A 238 -5.08 -27.36 20.49
CA SER A 238 -5.15 -25.91 20.26
C SER A 238 -6.60 -25.44 20.20
N THR A 239 -6.97 -24.53 21.09
CA THR A 239 -8.31 -23.91 21.12
C THR A 239 -8.47 -22.81 20.08
N SER A 240 -7.36 -22.28 19.54
CA SER A 240 -7.36 -21.23 18.53
C SER A 240 -6.19 -21.39 17.56
N MET A 241 -6.33 -20.88 16.35
CA MET A 241 -5.28 -20.81 15.34
C MET A 241 -5.33 -19.47 14.64
N THR A 242 -4.23 -18.73 14.66
CA THR A 242 -4.04 -17.51 13.87
C THR A 242 -3.05 -17.77 12.74
N ARG A 243 -3.35 -17.25 11.55
CA ARG A 243 -2.53 -17.32 10.33
C ARG A 243 -2.76 -16.07 9.48
N GLY A 244 -2.03 -15.93 8.39
CA GLY A 244 -2.33 -14.87 7.43
C GLY A 244 -1.59 -15.00 6.12
N ILE A 245 -1.84 -14.03 5.23
CA ILE A 245 -1.31 -13.94 3.87
C ILE A 245 -1.10 -12.47 3.46
N PHE A 246 -0.15 -12.24 2.57
CA PHE A 246 -0.04 -10.96 1.88
C PHE A 246 -0.95 -10.95 0.65
N VAL A 247 -1.67 -9.85 0.46
CA VAL A 247 -2.60 -9.65 -0.65
C VAL A 247 -2.32 -8.33 -1.36
N GLU A 248 -2.57 -8.33 -2.66
CA GLU A 248 -2.59 -7.14 -3.51
C GLU A 248 -4.05 -6.64 -3.60
N PRO A 249 -4.31 -5.46 -4.20
CA PRO A 249 -5.68 -5.04 -4.45
C PRO A 249 -6.43 -6.06 -5.32
N GLY A 250 -7.67 -6.38 -4.92
CA GLY A 250 -8.52 -7.33 -5.62
C GLY A 250 -9.51 -8.04 -4.70
N THR A 251 -10.31 -8.91 -5.30
CA THR A 251 -11.29 -9.74 -4.58
C THR A 251 -10.68 -11.06 -4.17
N TYR A 252 -10.87 -11.44 -2.91
CA TYR A 252 -10.38 -12.69 -2.32
C TYR A 252 -11.51 -13.41 -1.62
N TYR A 253 -11.35 -14.72 -1.46
CA TYR A 253 -12.31 -15.56 -0.75
C TYR A 253 -11.62 -16.26 0.42
N LEU A 254 -12.21 -16.18 1.61
CA LEU A 254 -11.82 -17.00 2.74
C LEU A 254 -12.70 -18.24 2.79
N LYS A 255 -12.08 -19.40 2.66
CA LYS A 255 -12.72 -20.71 2.71
C LYS A 255 -12.42 -21.37 4.06
N THR A 256 -13.43 -21.83 4.78
CA THR A 256 -13.24 -22.80 5.88
C THR A 256 -13.76 -24.16 5.44
N SER A 257 -13.11 -25.26 5.84
CA SER A 257 -13.54 -26.62 5.46
C SER A 257 -13.43 -27.62 6.61
N LEU A 258 -14.43 -28.52 6.70
CA LEU A 258 -14.48 -29.63 7.63
C LEU A 258 -13.26 -30.54 7.47
N VAL A 259 -12.52 -30.73 8.56
CA VAL A 259 -11.39 -31.66 8.62
C VAL A 259 -11.87 -33.02 9.09
N ASN A 260 -11.65 -34.07 8.30
CA ASN A 260 -11.91 -35.43 8.72
C ASN A 260 -10.74 -35.90 9.61
N SER A 261 -11.01 -36.33 10.85
CA SER A 261 -9.99 -36.97 11.68
C SER A 261 -9.70 -38.38 11.16
N TYR A 262 -8.44 -38.65 10.77
CA TYR A 262 -7.95 -40.01 10.54
C TYR A 262 -7.11 -40.41 11.76
N GLN A 263 -7.59 -41.32 12.60
CA GLN A 263 -6.72 -42.09 13.47
C GLN A 263 -6.41 -43.41 12.76
N SER A 264 -5.11 -43.72 12.60
CA SER A 264 -4.67 -44.97 12.01
C SER A 264 -5.21 -46.17 12.80
N PRO A 265 -5.72 -47.22 12.14
CA PRO A 265 -6.17 -48.42 12.83
C PRO A 265 -4.95 -49.28 13.16
N GLU A 266 -4.25 -48.96 14.25
CA GLU A 266 -3.30 -49.88 14.85
C GLU A 266 -3.67 -50.13 16.31
N PHE A 267 -4.23 -51.32 16.52
CA PHE A 267 -4.54 -51.98 17.78
C PHE A 267 -5.65 -51.35 18.62
N TRP A 268 -6.84 -51.96 18.55
CA TRP A 268 -7.60 -52.61 19.64
C TRP A 268 -9.09 -52.64 19.29
N LEU A 269 -9.71 -53.79 19.61
CA LEU A 269 -11.13 -54.06 19.45
C LEU A 269 -11.98 -53.06 20.26
N ASP A 270 -12.57 -52.06 19.62
CA ASP A 270 -13.73 -51.31 20.13
C ASP A 270 -14.46 -50.59 18.95
N PRO A 271 -15.74 -50.19 19.10
CA PRO A 271 -16.63 -49.84 17.99
C PRO A 271 -16.17 -48.60 17.21
N PRO A 272 -16.64 -48.39 15.96
CA PRO A 272 -16.15 -47.35 15.08
C PRO A 272 -16.19 -45.97 15.76
N VAL A 273 -15.00 -45.38 15.93
CA VAL A 273 -14.80 -44.05 16.50
C VAL A 273 -15.59 -43.05 15.67
N GLN A 274 -16.49 -42.30 16.33
CA GLN A 274 -17.35 -41.29 15.72
C GLN A 274 -16.49 -40.20 15.08
N TYR A 275 -16.67 -39.99 13.78
CA TYR A 275 -16.21 -38.77 13.11
C TYR A 275 -16.88 -37.58 13.81
N THR A 276 -16.12 -36.53 14.13
CA THR A 276 -16.71 -35.26 14.57
C THR A 276 -17.51 -34.73 13.39
N THR A 277 -18.83 -34.83 13.47
CA THR A 277 -19.74 -34.55 12.35
C THR A 277 -19.99 -33.07 12.17
N VAL A 278 -19.63 -32.25 13.17
CA VAL A 278 -19.88 -30.82 13.27
C VAL A 278 -18.61 -30.17 13.83
N GLN A 279 -18.24 -28.97 13.39
CA GLN A 279 -17.16 -28.15 13.95
C GLN A 279 -17.65 -26.72 14.07
N ASN A 280 -17.83 -26.24 15.29
CA ASN A 280 -18.28 -24.87 15.57
C ASN A 280 -17.09 -23.96 15.89
N TYR A 281 -17.07 -22.77 15.29
CA TYR A 281 -15.95 -21.86 15.43
C TYR A 281 -16.37 -20.40 15.34
N ASP A 282 -15.60 -19.55 16.01
CA ASP A 282 -15.54 -18.12 15.76
C ASP A 282 -14.38 -17.83 14.81
N LEU A 283 -14.65 -17.07 13.77
CA LEU A 283 -13.69 -16.57 12.79
C LEU A 283 -13.55 -15.05 12.98
N SER A 284 -12.32 -14.56 12.97
CA SER A 284 -12.05 -13.13 12.83
C SER A 284 -10.94 -12.88 11.83
N THR A 285 -11.02 -11.78 11.10
CA THR A 285 -9.97 -11.31 10.19
C THR A 285 -9.49 -9.93 10.60
N ALA A 286 -8.23 -9.66 10.28
CA ALA A 286 -7.65 -8.34 10.43
C ALA A 286 -6.80 -8.00 9.21
N PHE A 287 -7.14 -6.91 8.53
CA PHE A 287 -6.38 -6.33 7.45
C PHE A 287 -5.48 -5.22 7.97
N ILE A 288 -4.20 -5.36 7.69
CA ILE A 288 -3.20 -4.34 7.99
C ILE A 288 -2.74 -3.80 6.64
N PRO A 289 -3.10 -2.54 6.30
CA PRO A 289 -2.57 -1.88 5.13
C PRO A 289 -1.05 -1.95 5.11
N ASP A 290 -0.50 -2.42 4.00
CA ASP A 290 0.91 -2.27 3.70
C ASP A 290 1.02 -0.83 3.17
N LEU A 291 1.27 0.11 4.08
CA LEU A 291 1.57 1.49 3.76
C LEU A 291 3.07 1.56 3.47
N PRO A 292 3.54 1.38 2.21
CA PRO A 292 4.85 1.90 1.89
C PRO A 292 4.80 3.40 2.21
N ALA A 293 5.76 3.87 2.98
CA ALA A 293 5.91 5.30 3.21
C ALA A 293 5.87 6.02 1.85
N THR A 294 5.28 7.20 1.78
CA THR A 294 5.33 8.06 0.60
C THR A 294 6.79 8.40 0.30
N PHE A 295 7.43 7.65 -0.60
CA PHE A 295 8.76 7.94 -1.11
C PHE A 295 8.85 7.60 -2.60
N SER A 296 9.68 8.34 -3.33
CA SER A 296 9.86 8.20 -4.77
C SER A 296 10.79 7.03 -5.09
N GLY A 297 10.23 5.92 -5.57
CA GLY A 297 10.96 4.83 -6.23
C GLY A 297 10.67 3.43 -5.75
N ALA A 298 11.20 2.44 -6.49
CA ALA A 298 10.82 1.03 -6.37
C ALA A 298 11.16 0.37 -5.02
N ALA A 299 12.22 0.82 -4.36
CA ALA A 299 12.54 0.41 -3.00
C ALA A 299 13.46 1.42 -2.30
N GLN A 300 13.48 1.37 -0.97
CA GLN A 300 14.33 2.22 -0.15
C GLN A 300 14.81 1.47 1.09
N PHE A 301 16.12 1.46 1.31
CA PHE A 301 16.71 0.94 2.54
C PHE A 301 16.61 1.97 3.65
N LYS A 302 16.46 1.51 4.88
CA LYS A 302 16.60 2.30 6.10
C LYS A 302 17.69 1.68 6.98
N THR A 303 18.72 2.45 7.27
CA THR A 303 19.84 2.06 8.12
C THR A 303 19.46 2.12 9.61
N PRO A 304 20.26 1.52 10.52
CA PRO A 304 19.95 1.48 11.96
C PRO A 304 19.79 2.86 12.61
N ASP A 305 20.48 3.87 12.09
CA ASP A 305 20.39 5.28 12.50
C ASP A 305 19.17 6.01 11.89
N GLY A 306 18.39 5.33 11.06
CA GLY A 306 17.18 5.83 10.45
C GLY A 306 17.35 6.54 9.11
N GLN A 307 18.58 6.63 8.57
CA GLN A 307 18.79 7.21 7.24
C GLN A 307 18.17 6.35 6.15
N ARG A 308 17.60 7.01 5.14
CA ARG A 308 16.96 6.38 3.98
C ARG A 308 17.89 6.46 2.78
N VAL A 309 18.25 5.32 2.19
CA VAL A 309 19.19 5.23 1.06
C VAL A 309 18.67 4.28 -0.03
N ALA A 310 18.96 4.58 -1.30
CA ALA A 310 18.53 3.74 -2.44
C ALA A 310 19.37 2.46 -2.56
N GLU A 311 20.63 2.52 -2.15
CA GLU A 311 21.56 1.39 -2.08
C GLU A 311 22.17 1.33 -0.69
N LEU A 312 22.29 0.13 -0.15
CA LEU A 312 22.99 -0.13 1.09
C LEU A 312 24.48 -0.26 0.79
N ASN A 313 25.31 0.65 1.29
CA ASN A 313 26.77 0.58 1.15
C ASN A 313 27.40 0.94 2.49
N ILE A 314 27.61 -0.06 3.35
CA ILE A 314 27.98 0.18 4.74
C ILE A 314 29.10 -0.74 5.22
N SER A 315 29.78 -0.24 6.25
CA SER A 315 30.71 -0.99 7.08
C SER A 315 30.26 -0.85 8.53
N SER A 316 30.11 -1.95 9.26
CA SER A 316 29.64 -1.93 10.64
C SER A 316 30.22 -3.10 11.45
N LEU A 317 29.79 -3.22 12.71
CA LEU A 317 30.29 -4.18 13.69
C LEU A 317 29.10 -4.92 14.32
N VAL A 318 29.24 -6.23 14.50
CA VAL A 318 28.36 -7.04 15.35
C VAL A 318 29.07 -7.30 16.67
N ASN A 319 28.42 -6.97 17.78
CA ASN A 319 28.95 -7.16 19.14
C ASN A 319 28.18 -8.27 19.84
N TYR A 320 28.79 -9.44 20.01
CA TYR A 320 28.16 -10.56 20.71
C TYR A 320 28.47 -10.53 22.21
N ASP A 321 27.42 -10.43 23.03
CA ASP A 321 27.46 -10.66 24.47
C ASP A 321 26.66 -11.93 24.80
N PRO A 322 27.28 -12.97 25.39
CA PRO A 322 26.58 -14.19 25.82
C PRO A 322 25.43 -13.95 26.81
N ALA A 323 25.47 -12.85 27.59
CA ALA A 323 24.40 -12.49 28.53
C ALA A 323 23.19 -11.86 27.82
N ASN A 324 23.38 -11.32 26.62
CA ASN A 324 22.32 -10.71 25.82
C ASN A 324 22.51 -10.99 24.32
N PRO A 325 22.33 -12.25 23.88
CA PRO A 325 22.63 -12.66 22.51
C PRO A 325 21.70 -12.03 21.46
N ASP A 326 20.51 -11.57 21.85
CA ASP A 326 19.53 -11.00 20.93
C ASP A 326 19.77 -9.52 20.58
N SER A 327 20.40 -8.74 21.48
CA SER A 327 20.73 -7.33 21.22
C SER A 327 21.95 -7.14 20.31
N ALA A 328 22.67 -8.22 20.02
CA ALA A 328 23.86 -8.23 19.19
C ALA A 328 23.58 -8.13 17.68
N LYS A 329 22.31 -8.19 17.27
CA LYS A 329 21.91 -8.16 15.86
C LYS A 329 21.95 -6.74 15.31
N VAL A 330 22.38 -6.58 14.06
CA VAL A 330 22.29 -5.32 13.33
C VAL A 330 21.20 -5.41 12.29
N GLN A 331 20.26 -4.47 12.33
CA GLN A 331 19.00 -4.51 11.58
C GLN A 331 18.92 -3.40 10.53
N TYR A 332 18.58 -3.78 9.30
CA TYR A 332 18.30 -2.86 8.19
C TYR A 332 16.91 -3.15 7.67
N TRP A 333 16.18 -2.10 7.31
CA TRP A 333 14.87 -2.25 6.69
C TRP A 333 14.96 -1.97 5.20
N LEU A 334 14.10 -2.61 4.43
CA LEU A 334 13.89 -2.34 3.01
C LEU A 334 12.39 -2.24 2.78
N ASP A 335 11.93 -1.05 2.42
CA ASP A 335 10.56 -0.83 1.95
C ASP A 335 10.55 -1.00 0.42
N VAL A 336 9.69 -1.87 -0.11
CA VAL A 336 9.54 -2.15 -1.55
C VAL A 336 8.17 -1.68 -2.02
N SER A 337 8.12 -0.82 -3.03
CA SER A 337 6.89 -0.25 -3.59
C SER A 337 6.54 -0.82 -4.97
N GLU A 338 7.51 -1.44 -5.65
CA GLU A 338 7.36 -2.09 -6.95
C GLU A 338 8.01 -3.49 -6.91
N PRO A 339 7.44 -4.51 -7.56
CA PRO A 339 8.06 -5.84 -7.61
C PRO A 339 9.46 -5.83 -8.24
N GLY A 340 10.36 -6.65 -7.70
CA GLY A 340 11.74 -6.66 -8.17
C GLY A 340 12.64 -7.66 -7.45
N ASN A 341 13.95 -7.48 -7.62
CA ASN A 341 14.97 -8.38 -7.10
C ASN A 341 15.93 -7.62 -6.19
N LEU A 342 16.23 -8.19 -5.03
CA LEU A 342 17.21 -7.68 -4.10
C LEU A 342 18.52 -8.47 -4.24
N THR A 343 19.61 -7.77 -4.50
CA THR A 343 20.97 -8.34 -4.44
C THR A 343 21.68 -7.82 -3.20
N LEU A 344 22.23 -8.71 -2.39
CA LEU A 344 23.03 -8.41 -1.21
C LEU A 344 24.40 -9.07 -1.33
N LYS A 345 25.45 -8.35 -1.01
CA LYS A 345 26.82 -8.85 -0.93
C LYS A 345 27.38 -8.51 0.44
N ILE A 346 27.65 -9.54 1.24
CA ILE A 346 28.16 -9.41 2.61
C ILE A 346 29.58 -9.93 2.71
N GLY A 347 30.46 -9.18 3.37
CA GLY A 347 31.85 -9.57 3.66
C GLY A 347 32.14 -9.49 5.15
N SER A 348 33.01 -10.38 5.64
CA SER A 348 33.50 -10.33 7.02
C SER A 348 34.89 -10.95 7.11
N SER A 349 35.68 -10.53 8.10
CA SER A 349 37.02 -11.08 8.37
C SER A 349 37.00 -12.40 9.16
N ALA A 350 35.83 -12.85 9.64
CA ALA A 350 35.70 -14.14 10.30
C ALA A 350 34.30 -14.76 10.10
N ASP A 351 34.16 -16.03 10.46
CA ASP A 351 32.96 -16.85 10.27
C ASP A 351 31.91 -16.68 11.39
N LYS A 352 32.01 -15.57 12.12
CA LYS A 352 31.27 -15.30 13.35
C LYS A 352 29.94 -14.58 13.14
N ILE A 353 29.47 -14.45 11.90
CA ILE A 353 28.19 -13.83 11.59
C ILE A 353 27.38 -14.66 10.58
N GLY A 354 26.08 -14.43 10.58
CA GLY A 354 25.14 -14.82 9.53
C GLY A 354 24.26 -13.64 9.11
N LEU A 355 23.54 -13.81 8.01
CA LEU A 355 22.60 -12.86 7.44
C LEU A 355 21.24 -13.54 7.31
N LEU A 356 20.21 -12.88 7.79
CA LEU A 356 18.82 -13.31 7.77
C LEU A 356 18.01 -12.24 7.05
N ALA A 357 17.20 -12.63 6.08
CA ALA A 357 16.25 -11.74 5.41
C ALA A 357 14.83 -12.22 5.68
N LYS A 358 14.00 -11.33 6.22
CA LYS A 358 12.59 -11.59 6.53
C LYS A 358 11.71 -10.63 5.75
N LYS A 359 10.56 -11.11 5.26
CA LYS A 359 9.45 -10.22 4.91
C LYS A 359 8.68 -9.93 6.19
N ILE A 360 8.55 -8.66 6.55
CA ILE A 360 7.84 -8.24 7.74
C ILE A 360 6.37 -8.04 7.42
N ILE A 361 5.55 -8.42 8.38
CA ILE A 361 4.12 -8.63 8.20
C ILE A 361 3.42 -7.75 9.25
N GLY A 362 3.18 -6.47 8.94
CA GLY A 362 2.53 -5.51 9.83
C GLY A 362 3.49 -4.48 10.45
N GLN A 363 2.95 -3.60 11.31
CA GLN A 363 3.64 -2.42 11.86
C GLN A 363 4.47 -2.71 13.13
N GLY A 364 4.35 -3.89 13.75
CA GLY A 364 4.61 -4.05 15.20
C GLY A 364 5.87 -4.82 15.63
N ASP A 365 5.99 -6.12 15.35
CA ASP A 365 6.75 -6.94 16.30
C ASP A 365 8.15 -7.35 15.84
N ALA A 366 9.15 -6.69 16.44
CA ALA A 366 10.59 -6.97 16.30
C ALA A 366 11.00 -8.41 16.70
N ASN A 367 10.10 -9.19 17.30
CA ASN A 367 10.34 -10.56 17.70
C ASN A 367 9.22 -11.46 17.16
N SER A 368 9.54 -12.31 16.17
CA SER A 368 8.73 -13.42 15.60
C SER A 368 7.84 -13.12 14.38
N GLU A 369 7.47 -11.88 14.09
CA GLU A 369 6.59 -11.58 12.95
C GLU A 369 7.39 -11.41 11.64
N GLY A 370 7.45 -12.45 10.81
CA GLY A 370 7.91 -12.30 9.43
C GLY A 370 8.36 -13.59 8.73
N GLN A 371 8.03 -13.73 7.45
CA GLN A 371 8.47 -14.85 6.63
C GLN A 371 9.98 -14.81 6.46
N ILE A 372 10.69 -15.86 6.88
CA ILE A 372 12.10 -16.03 6.53
C ILE A 372 12.17 -16.32 5.03
N LEU A 373 12.75 -15.38 4.28
CA LEU A 373 13.01 -15.54 2.86
C LEU A 373 14.35 -16.21 2.62
N PHE A 374 15.31 -15.90 3.48
CA PHE A 374 16.66 -16.40 3.42
C PHE A 374 17.30 -16.37 4.81
N SER A 375 18.07 -17.41 5.12
CA SER A 375 18.94 -17.46 6.30
C SER A 375 20.27 -18.06 5.87
N SER A 376 21.37 -17.35 6.09
CA SER A 376 22.70 -17.85 5.79
C SER A 376 23.22 -18.73 6.92
N GLY A 377 24.11 -19.66 6.56
CA GLY A 377 25.08 -20.18 7.53
C GLY A 377 26.12 -19.12 7.90
N ALA A 378 27.29 -19.58 8.34
CA ALA A 378 28.44 -18.69 8.57
C ALA A 378 28.88 -18.04 7.26
N ILE A 379 29.05 -16.72 7.28
CA ILE A 379 29.70 -16.00 6.20
C ILE A 379 31.18 -16.39 6.20
N ARG A 380 31.74 -16.79 5.06
CA ARG A 380 33.14 -17.22 4.99
C ARG A 380 34.08 -16.03 5.21
N PRO A 381 35.18 -16.20 5.98
CA PRO A 381 36.19 -15.17 6.14
C PRO A 381 36.78 -14.77 4.79
N ASP A 382 36.98 -13.47 4.59
CA ASP A 382 37.69 -12.87 3.45
C ASP A 382 37.13 -13.24 2.05
N GLN A 383 35.90 -13.78 2.02
CA GLN A 383 35.17 -14.07 0.79
C GLN A 383 33.78 -13.45 0.89
N ALA A 384 33.56 -12.36 0.14
CA ALA A 384 32.25 -11.73 0.06
C ALA A 384 31.23 -12.71 -0.55
N GLN A 385 30.16 -12.99 0.18
CA GLN A 385 29.07 -13.84 -0.26
C GLN A 385 27.99 -12.98 -0.92
N SER A 386 27.62 -13.35 -2.15
CA SER A 386 26.55 -12.68 -2.90
C SER A 386 25.27 -13.49 -2.80
N LEU A 387 24.16 -12.80 -2.60
CA LEU A 387 22.84 -13.34 -2.33
C LEU A 387 21.83 -12.60 -3.20
N GLN A 388 20.97 -13.36 -3.86
CA GLN A 388 19.89 -12.81 -4.67
C GLN A 388 18.57 -13.35 -4.16
N LEU A 389 17.71 -12.43 -3.75
CA LEU A 389 16.31 -12.70 -3.47
C LEU A 389 15.54 -12.23 -4.70
N LEU A 390 14.90 -13.18 -5.37
CA LEU A 390 14.20 -12.93 -6.62
C LEU A 390 12.70 -12.77 -6.38
N ASN A 391 12.05 -11.94 -7.20
CA ASN A 391 10.60 -11.73 -7.19
C ASN A 391 10.07 -11.30 -5.81
N LEU A 392 10.73 -10.31 -5.19
CA LEU A 392 10.18 -9.62 -4.04
C LEU A 392 8.96 -8.83 -4.51
N ASN A 393 7.85 -9.02 -3.81
CA ASN A 393 6.64 -8.22 -4.00
C ASN A 393 6.72 -6.94 -3.16
N LYS A 394 5.70 -6.09 -3.26
CA LYS A 394 5.58 -4.90 -2.41
C LYS A 394 5.58 -5.26 -0.92
N GLY A 395 6.12 -4.35 -0.12
CA GLY A 395 6.10 -4.36 1.33
C GLY A 395 7.43 -4.19 2.02
N ARG A 396 7.43 -4.38 3.35
CA ARG A 396 8.58 -4.17 4.21
C ARG A 396 9.37 -5.45 4.46
N TYR A 397 10.68 -5.35 4.39
CA TYR A 397 11.63 -6.43 4.61
C TYR A 397 12.64 -6.03 5.68
N LEU A 398 13.06 -6.99 6.49
CA LEU A 398 14.10 -6.85 7.51
C LEU A 398 15.31 -7.68 7.12
N LEU A 399 16.47 -7.05 7.09
CA LEU A 399 17.77 -7.69 6.95
C LEU A 399 18.47 -7.65 8.31
N GLU A 400 18.78 -8.82 8.85
CA GLU A 400 19.44 -9.00 10.13
C GLU A 400 20.80 -9.63 9.94
N VAL A 401 21.86 -8.89 10.30
CA VAL A 401 23.18 -9.46 10.51
C VAL A 401 23.26 -9.90 11.96
N TYR A 402 23.43 -11.20 12.20
CA TYR A 402 23.41 -11.77 13.55
C TYR A 402 24.73 -12.50 13.86
N PRO A 403 25.18 -12.49 15.13
CA PRO A 403 26.36 -13.23 15.54
C PRO A 403 26.10 -14.74 15.52
N ARG A 404 27.10 -15.51 15.10
CA ARG A 404 27.13 -16.97 15.29
C ARG A 404 27.96 -17.31 16.52
N ARG A 405 27.29 -17.87 17.53
CA ARG A 405 27.90 -18.37 18.76
C ARG A 405 28.99 -19.39 18.43
N GLY A 406 30.22 -19.09 18.83
CA GLY A 406 31.33 -20.06 18.80
C GLY A 406 31.18 -21.13 19.88
N SER A 407 31.87 -22.26 19.72
CA SER A 407 31.87 -23.38 20.68
C SER A 407 32.33 -23.00 22.10
N ASN A 408 33.08 -21.91 22.25
CA ASN A 408 33.58 -21.39 23.51
C ASN A 408 32.68 -20.32 24.18
N ASN A 409 31.59 -19.89 23.50
CA ASN A 409 30.62 -18.90 23.98
C ASN A 409 31.23 -17.63 24.61
N GLN A 410 32.34 -17.13 24.07
CA GLN A 410 32.98 -15.91 24.55
C GLN A 410 32.43 -14.67 23.81
N PRO A 411 32.42 -13.48 24.46
CA PRO A 411 32.11 -12.24 23.79
C PRO A 411 33.07 -11.96 22.62
N PHE A 412 32.57 -11.35 21.55
CA PHE A 412 33.39 -10.94 20.41
C PHE A 412 32.83 -9.73 19.68
N ILE A 413 33.69 -9.04 18.96
CA ILE A 413 33.33 -7.96 18.03
C ILE A 413 33.76 -8.40 16.64
N GLN A 414 32.82 -8.41 15.69
CA GLN A 414 33.08 -8.85 14.32
C GLN A 414 32.72 -7.74 13.31
N PRO A 415 33.71 -7.19 12.56
CA PRO A 415 33.42 -6.27 11.47
C PRO A 415 32.79 -6.98 10.27
N PHE A 416 31.92 -6.26 9.59
CA PHE A 416 31.31 -6.69 8.33
C PHE A 416 31.09 -5.51 7.38
N THR A 417 31.04 -5.82 6.10
CA THR A 417 30.57 -4.92 5.05
C THR A 417 29.33 -5.50 4.39
N ILE A 418 28.38 -4.66 4.00
CA ILE A 418 27.25 -5.09 3.17
C ILE A 418 27.00 -4.06 2.07
N ASN A 419 26.96 -4.56 0.84
CA ASN A 419 26.55 -3.84 -0.35
C ASN A 419 25.22 -4.44 -0.81
N GLY A 420 24.19 -3.62 -0.95
CA GLY A 420 22.85 -4.06 -1.29
C GLY A 420 22.18 -3.12 -2.26
N PHE A 421 21.56 -3.64 -3.30
CA PHE A 421 20.76 -2.84 -4.23
C PHE A 421 19.50 -3.60 -4.63
N PHE A 422 18.45 -2.85 -4.88
CA PHE A 422 17.19 -3.35 -5.39
C PHE A 422 17.06 -2.99 -6.87
N SER A 423 16.59 -3.93 -7.68
CA SER A 423 16.37 -3.74 -9.11
C SER A 423 14.91 -4.04 -9.46
N ARG A 424 14.26 -3.18 -10.24
CA ARG A 424 12.91 -3.45 -10.74
C ARG A 424 12.86 -4.73 -11.57
N GLN A 425 11.72 -5.39 -11.54
CA GLN A 425 11.42 -6.43 -12.51
C GLN A 425 11.35 -5.81 -13.92
N ALA A 426 12.04 -6.42 -14.88
CA ALA A 426 12.04 -5.95 -16.26
C ALA A 426 10.65 -6.17 -16.91
N PRO A 427 10.06 -5.14 -17.56
CA PRO A 427 8.80 -5.31 -18.30
C PRO A 427 8.96 -6.27 -19.49
N ASN A 428 7.89 -6.95 -19.89
CA ASN A 428 7.92 -7.72 -21.13
C ASN A 428 7.88 -6.78 -22.36
N PRO A 429 8.39 -7.21 -23.53
CA PRO A 429 8.18 -6.47 -24.77
C PRO A 429 6.69 -6.19 -25.03
N GLY A 430 6.36 -4.91 -25.23
CA GLY A 430 4.98 -4.44 -25.39
C GLY A 430 4.31 -3.96 -24.10
N GLU A 431 4.98 -4.05 -22.96
CA GLU A 431 4.52 -3.50 -21.68
C GLU A 431 5.21 -2.16 -21.36
N GLY A 432 4.43 -1.22 -20.82
CA GLY A 432 4.93 0.09 -20.42
C GLY A 432 5.59 0.86 -21.58
N GLN A 433 6.80 1.35 -21.35
CA GLN A 433 7.60 2.04 -22.37
C GLN A 433 8.50 1.09 -23.19
N VAL A 434 8.40 -0.23 -23.01
CA VAL A 434 9.17 -1.21 -23.79
C VAL A 434 8.41 -1.52 -25.09
N PRO A 435 8.96 -1.21 -26.28
CA PRO A 435 8.31 -1.52 -27.54
C PRO A 435 8.09 -3.03 -27.73
N SER A 436 7.03 -3.40 -28.44
CA SER A 436 6.75 -4.81 -28.77
C SER A 436 7.86 -5.48 -29.59
N ASN A 437 8.65 -4.69 -30.34
CA ASN A 437 9.81 -5.14 -31.09
C ASN A 437 11.13 -5.05 -30.31
N ALA A 438 11.13 -4.84 -28.99
CA ALA A 438 12.34 -4.77 -28.16
C ALA A 438 13.20 -6.05 -28.24
N GLY A 439 12.58 -7.19 -28.57
CA GLY A 439 13.23 -8.49 -28.65
C GLY A 439 13.51 -9.09 -27.27
N THR A 440 14.37 -10.09 -27.21
CA THR A 440 14.61 -10.87 -25.99
C THR A 440 15.29 -10.02 -24.90
N PHE A 441 14.79 -10.10 -23.67
CA PHE A 441 15.45 -9.51 -22.50
C PHE A 441 16.82 -10.17 -22.25
N ALA A 442 17.81 -9.36 -21.88
CA ALA A 442 19.18 -9.82 -21.63
C ALA A 442 19.58 -9.70 -20.14
N LYS A 443 19.48 -8.50 -19.56
CA LYS A 443 19.89 -8.23 -18.16
C LYS A 443 19.34 -6.90 -17.65
N THR A 444 19.31 -6.75 -16.34
CA THR A 444 19.14 -5.45 -15.66
C THR A 444 20.45 -5.01 -15.04
N VAL A 445 20.78 -3.73 -15.15
CA VAL A 445 21.89 -3.09 -14.41
C VAL A 445 21.30 -1.97 -13.57
N THR A 446 21.61 -1.97 -12.27
CA THR A 446 21.19 -0.91 -11.35
C THR A 446 22.41 -0.12 -10.90
N SER A 447 22.31 1.21 -10.94
CA SER A 447 23.33 2.10 -10.39
C SER A 447 22.69 3.39 -9.90
N ASN A 448 22.95 3.77 -8.64
CA ASN A 448 22.40 4.96 -7.99
C ASN A 448 20.86 5.00 -8.06
N GLY A 449 20.22 3.83 -7.96
CA GLY A 449 18.76 3.69 -8.06
C GLY A 449 18.16 3.82 -9.47
N VAL A 450 19.00 4.00 -10.50
CA VAL A 450 18.57 3.93 -11.91
C VAL A 450 18.65 2.49 -12.37
N ASP A 451 17.53 1.95 -12.87
CA ASP A 451 17.46 0.62 -13.47
C ASP A 451 17.56 0.71 -14.99
N THR A 452 18.53 0.00 -15.58
CA THR A 452 18.66 -0.13 -17.03
C THR A 452 18.37 -1.57 -17.46
N HIS A 453 17.25 -1.79 -18.13
CA HIS A 453 16.83 -3.09 -18.65
C HIS A 453 17.26 -3.23 -20.12
N TYR A 454 18.19 -4.14 -20.39
CA TYR A 454 18.71 -4.39 -21.73
C TYR A 454 17.91 -5.47 -22.43
N TYR A 455 17.53 -5.22 -23.68
CA TYR A 455 16.89 -6.16 -24.59
C TYR A 455 17.73 -6.29 -25.87
N ALA A 456 17.32 -7.16 -26.78
CA ALA A 456 18.03 -7.41 -28.03
C ALA A 456 18.14 -6.18 -28.93
N ASN A 457 17.10 -5.33 -28.98
CA ASN A 457 17.01 -4.20 -29.93
C ASN A 457 17.13 -2.81 -29.25
N GLY A 458 17.35 -2.76 -27.94
CA GLY A 458 17.50 -1.51 -27.20
C GLY A 458 17.53 -1.73 -25.69
N TYR A 459 17.37 -0.65 -24.95
CA TYR A 459 17.30 -0.69 -23.50
C TYR A 459 16.28 0.32 -22.96
N LEU A 460 15.67 -0.03 -21.82
CA LEU A 460 14.81 0.85 -21.04
C LEU A 460 15.60 1.39 -19.85
N SER A 461 15.70 2.71 -19.69
CA SER A 461 16.24 3.36 -18.49
C SER A 461 15.09 3.85 -17.62
N VAL A 462 15.06 3.45 -16.35
CA VAL A 462 14.04 3.83 -15.37
C VAL A 462 14.71 4.57 -14.21
N GLN A 463 14.31 5.82 -14.01
CA GLN A 463 14.83 6.68 -12.95
C GLN A 463 14.28 6.25 -11.58
N PRO A 464 14.92 6.66 -10.46
CA PRO A 464 14.37 6.46 -9.13
C PRO A 464 12.94 6.97 -9.00
N SER A 465 12.59 8.09 -9.63
CA SER A 465 11.24 8.65 -9.67
C SER A 465 10.19 7.79 -10.38
N GLY A 466 10.61 6.73 -11.08
CA GLY A 466 9.75 5.91 -11.94
C GLY A 466 9.64 6.43 -13.38
N TYR A 467 10.18 7.60 -13.69
CA TYR A 467 10.23 8.09 -15.07
C TYR A 467 11.08 7.15 -15.95
N ALA A 468 10.52 6.70 -17.06
CA ALA A 468 11.13 5.67 -17.91
C ALA A 468 11.28 6.15 -19.35
N THR A 469 12.42 5.81 -19.97
CA THR A 469 12.72 6.17 -21.37
C THR A 469 13.35 5.00 -22.11
N TRP A 470 12.81 4.69 -23.28
CA TRP A 470 13.36 3.66 -24.17
C TRP A 470 14.41 4.23 -25.13
N TYR A 471 15.48 3.48 -25.33
CA TYR A 471 16.56 3.78 -26.26
C TYR A 471 16.75 2.60 -27.20
N THR A 472 16.75 2.86 -28.50
CA THR A 472 16.96 1.82 -29.52
C THR A 472 18.44 1.73 -29.85
N TYR A 473 18.99 0.53 -30.05
CA TYR A 473 20.37 0.45 -30.55
C TYR A 473 20.44 1.02 -31.97
N GLY A 474 21.40 1.91 -32.23
CA GLY A 474 21.72 2.33 -33.59
C GLY A 474 22.09 1.10 -34.44
N ALA A 475 21.73 1.10 -35.72
CA ALA A 475 21.99 -0.03 -36.61
C ALA A 475 23.48 -0.44 -36.57
N GLY A 476 23.77 -1.64 -36.07
CA GLY A 476 25.10 -2.25 -36.12
C GLY A 476 25.96 -2.25 -34.83
N VAL A 477 25.43 -1.89 -33.66
CA VAL A 477 26.21 -1.97 -32.39
C VAL A 477 25.81 -3.22 -31.56
N PRO A 478 26.71 -4.19 -31.31
CA PRO A 478 26.40 -5.35 -30.47
C PRO A 478 26.43 -5.03 -28.96
N LEU A 479 25.75 -5.88 -28.18
CA LEU A 479 25.58 -5.80 -26.72
C LEU A 479 26.91 -5.54 -25.96
N PRO A 480 26.94 -4.64 -24.95
CA PRO A 480 28.10 -4.51 -24.08
C PRO A 480 28.21 -5.72 -23.13
N THR A 481 29.14 -6.62 -23.45
CA THR A 481 29.65 -7.66 -22.55
C THR A 481 30.62 -7.03 -21.56
N ILE A 482 30.25 -6.96 -20.27
CA ILE A 482 31.20 -6.68 -19.19
C ILE A 482 31.38 -7.98 -18.42
N SER A 483 32.58 -8.55 -18.51
CA SER A 483 33.01 -9.71 -17.73
C SER A 483 34.01 -9.27 -16.67
N GLY A 484 33.72 -9.62 -15.41
CA GLY A 484 34.70 -9.93 -14.35
C GLY A 484 35.75 -8.88 -13.98
N ALA A 485 35.60 -8.31 -12.78
CA ALA A 485 36.61 -7.49 -12.12
C ALA A 485 37.95 -8.23 -11.89
N THR A 486 39.06 -7.60 -12.26
CA THR A 486 40.38 -7.73 -11.61
C THR A 486 41.08 -6.36 -11.59
N GLN A 487 41.52 -5.92 -10.42
CA GLN A 487 42.35 -4.72 -10.16
C GLN A 487 43.85 -5.07 -10.23
N PRO A 488 44.82 -4.12 -10.09
CA PRO A 488 44.86 -2.69 -10.43
C PRO A 488 46.15 -2.31 -11.22
N GLY A 489 46.13 -1.14 -11.87
CA GLY A 489 47.35 -0.39 -12.22
C GLY A 489 47.65 -0.30 -13.71
N ALA A 490 47.47 0.90 -14.26
CA ALA A 490 48.49 1.63 -15.02
C ALA A 490 47.85 2.87 -15.67
N SER A 491 48.38 4.04 -15.27
CA SER A 491 48.46 5.31 -16.03
C SER A 491 47.41 5.62 -17.10
N VAL A 492 46.62 6.67 -16.84
CA VAL A 492 45.87 7.43 -17.85
C VAL A 492 46.84 8.28 -18.68
N PRO A 493 46.76 8.24 -20.02
CA PRO A 493 46.92 9.45 -20.83
C PRO A 493 45.77 9.60 -21.88
N PRO A 494 45.62 10.78 -22.51
CA PRO A 494 44.34 11.43 -22.70
C PRO A 494 43.61 11.03 -23.99
N PHE A 495 42.29 11.18 -23.96
CA PHE A 495 41.42 11.05 -25.11
C PHE A 495 41.78 12.10 -26.18
N SER A 496 42.15 11.61 -27.37
CA SER A 496 42.28 12.38 -28.60
C SER A 496 40.92 12.48 -29.27
N THR A 497 40.61 13.69 -29.71
CA THR A 497 39.36 14.14 -30.32
C THR A 497 39.13 13.52 -31.70
N LEU A 498 37.94 12.95 -31.93
CA LEU A 498 37.37 12.72 -33.26
C LEU A 498 36.45 13.90 -33.61
N GLY A 499 36.74 14.50 -34.76
CA GLY A 499 36.29 15.84 -35.15
C GLY A 499 34.79 16.01 -35.38
N LEU A 500 34.36 17.22 -35.02
CA LEU A 500 33.04 17.81 -35.21
C LEU A 500 32.69 17.97 -36.70
N GLY A 501 31.51 17.50 -37.09
CA GLY A 501 30.74 18.14 -38.15
C GLY A 501 30.20 19.47 -37.63
N THR A 502 30.47 20.55 -38.35
CA THR A 502 30.19 21.94 -37.97
C THR A 502 28.72 22.19 -37.64
N PRO A 503 28.40 22.88 -36.53
CA PRO A 503 27.05 23.30 -36.22
C PRO A 503 26.63 24.43 -37.15
N THR A 504 25.40 24.37 -37.66
CA THR A 504 24.71 25.57 -38.14
C THR A 504 24.60 26.55 -36.97
N PRO A 505 25.02 27.82 -37.10
CA PRO A 505 24.98 28.76 -36.00
C PRO A 505 23.53 29.13 -35.69
N VAL A 506 23.03 28.75 -34.52
CA VAL A 506 21.88 29.43 -33.90
C VAL A 506 22.44 30.63 -33.14
N THR A 507 22.47 31.79 -33.80
CA THR A 507 22.95 33.07 -33.25
C THR A 507 21.92 33.76 -32.35
N ASN A 508 21.33 33.04 -31.41
CA ASN A 508 20.50 33.68 -30.39
C ASN A 508 20.52 32.86 -29.10
N VAL A 509 21.62 32.94 -28.35
CA VAL A 509 21.60 32.52 -26.94
C VAL A 509 20.71 33.55 -26.24
N PRO A 510 19.57 33.16 -25.64
CA PRO A 510 18.76 34.07 -24.85
C PRO A 510 19.62 34.65 -23.72
N PRO A 511 19.40 35.90 -23.29
CA PRO A 511 20.23 36.51 -22.26
C PRO A 511 20.19 35.66 -20.99
N ASP A 512 21.34 35.16 -20.53
CA ASP A 512 21.49 34.47 -19.23
C ASP A 512 22.11 35.44 -18.23
N TYR A 513 21.37 35.73 -17.16
CA TYR A 513 21.80 36.61 -16.08
C TYR A 513 21.58 35.98 -14.69
N ALA A 514 21.03 34.77 -14.60
CA ALA A 514 20.70 34.10 -13.35
C ALA A 514 21.57 32.85 -13.18
N GLY A 515 22.57 32.92 -12.31
CA GLY A 515 23.49 31.81 -12.14
C GLY A 515 22.92 30.60 -11.39
N ASN A 516 23.62 29.47 -11.57
CA ASN A 516 23.29 28.13 -11.06
C ASN A 516 23.48 27.90 -9.55
N SER A 517 23.69 28.96 -8.77
CA SER A 517 23.93 28.85 -7.33
C SER A 517 23.51 30.11 -6.58
N PHE A 518 23.19 29.98 -5.29
CA PHE A 518 22.72 31.10 -4.46
C PHE A 518 23.63 32.35 -4.46
N ASN A 519 24.95 32.16 -4.56
CA ASN A 519 25.92 33.27 -4.64
C ASN A 519 25.99 33.93 -6.04
N GLN A 520 25.51 33.25 -7.08
CA GLN A 520 25.42 33.74 -8.45
C GLN A 520 24.00 34.14 -8.84
N ALA A 521 23.05 34.09 -7.90
CA ALA A 521 21.66 34.43 -8.13
C ALA A 521 21.50 35.86 -8.63
N ARG A 522 20.66 36.04 -9.66
CA ARG A 522 20.32 37.35 -10.21
C ARG A 522 19.65 38.22 -9.16
N ASN A 523 20.24 39.36 -8.84
CA ASN A 523 19.64 40.30 -7.91
C ASN A 523 18.61 41.18 -8.63
N ILE A 524 17.33 40.97 -8.33
CA ILE A 524 16.21 41.76 -8.90
C ILE A 524 15.77 42.90 -7.95
N GLY A 525 16.52 43.11 -6.86
CA GLY A 525 16.36 44.24 -5.96
C GLY A 525 15.10 44.15 -5.10
N VAL A 526 14.59 45.32 -4.66
CA VAL A 526 13.38 45.38 -3.85
C VAL A 526 12.12 45.19 -4.72
N LEU A 527 11.26 44.23 -4.36
CA LEU A 527 9.97 44.04 -5.01
C LEU A 527 8.91 45.00 -4.45
N ASN A 528 8.67 46.09 -5.17
CA ASN A 528 7.59 47.06 -4.88
C ASN A 528 6.43 47.00 -5.91
N GLY A 529 6.37 45.95 -6.72
CA GLY A 529 5.40 45.74 -7.81
C GLY A 529 5.82 44.61 -8.76
N THR A 530 5.06 44.38 -9.82
CA THR A 530 5.37 43.35 -10.84
C THR A 530 6.65 43.71 -11.59
N GLN A 531 7.59 42.77 -11.66
CA GLN A 531 8.78 42.85 -12.50
C GLN A 531 8.80 41.66 -13.48
N THR A 532 9.45 41.83 -14.64
CA THR A 532 9.55 40.79 -15.67
C THR A 532 10.94 40.77 -16.27
N PHE A 533 11.51 39.56 -16.41
CA PHE A 533 12.85 39.31 -16.95
C PHE A 533 12.81 38.13 -17.92
N GLN A 534 13.87 37.99 -18.69
CA GLN A 534 14.14 36.83 -19.55
C GLN A 534 15.49 36.24 -19.17
N ASP A 535 15.56 34.91 -19.18
CA ASP A 535 16.70 34.08 -18.78
C ASP A 535 16.67 32.73 -19.54
N PHE A 536 17.76 31.95 -19.50
CA PHE A 536 17.92 30.72 -20.29
C PHE A 536 18.08 29.48 -19.39
N LEU A 537 17.19 28.49 -19.56
CA LEU A 537 17.28 27.18 -18.90
C LEU A 537 17.43 26.06 -19.94
N GLY A 538 18.42 25.19 -19.78
CA GLY A 538 18.66 24.05 -20.69
C GLY A 538 19.84 23.16 -20.28
N ASP A 539 20.26 22.24 -21.15
CA ASP A 539 21.34 21.27 -20.85
C ASP A 539 22.69 21.94 -20.50
N ALA A 540 22.91 23.17 -20.96
CA ALA A 540 24.09 23.98 -20.65
C ALA A 540 23.91 24.87 -19.40
N ASP A 541 22.67 25.08 -18.96
CA ASP A 541 22.28 25.93 -17.83
C ASP A 541 21.08 25.32 -17.07
N PRO A 542 21.33 24.37 -16.15
CA PRO A 542 20.28 23.55 -15.58
C PRO A 542 19.46 24.24 -14.48
N SER A 543 19.86 25.43 -14.00
CA SER A 543 19.23 26.07 -12.85
C SER A 543 19.43 27.59 -12.80
N ASP A 544 18.33 28.33 -12.67
CA ASP A 544 18.37 29.80 -12.48
C ASP A 544 18.01 30.16 -11.04
N TYR A 545 18.87 30.91 -10.36
CA TYR A 545 18.58 31.47 -9.04
C TYR A 545 18.32 32.97 -9.10
N TYR A 546 17.29 33.44 -8.39
CA TYR A 546 16.93 34.86 -8.26
C TYR A 546 16.92 35.27 -6.79
N ARG A 547 17.35 36.50 -6.47
CA ARG A 547 17.25 37.09 -5.13
C ARG A 547 16.58 38.45 -5.16
N PHE A 548 15.77 38.74 -4.15
CA PHE A 548 15.05 40.01 -3.98
C PHE A 548 14.90 40.37 -2.51
N GLU A 549 14.55 41.63 -2.27
CA GLU A 549 14.24 42.18 -0.95
C GLU A 549 12.78 42.64 -0.89
N LEU A 550 12.13 42.56 0.27
CA LEU A 550 10.80 43.10 0.52
C LEU A 550 10.94 44.27 1.50
N ASN A 551 10.39 45.44 1.16
CA ASN A 551 10.56 46.65 1.98
C ASN A 551 9.63 46.71 3.19
N ASN A 552 8.57 45.90 3.24
CA ASN A 552 7.66 45.76 4.37
C ASN A 552 7.19 44.32 4.46
N ASP A 553 6.82 43.88 5.66
CA ASP A 553 6.12 42.61 5.85
C ASP A 553 4.77 42.67 5.13
N SER A 554 4.44 41.61 4.38
CA SER A 554 3.19 41.49 3.62
C SER A 554 1.99 41.23 4.51
#